data_AF-S0FKM5-F1
#
_entry.id   AF-S0FKM5-F1
#
_cell.length_a   1.000
_cell.length_b   1.000
_cell.length_c   1.000
_cell.angle_alpha   90.00
_cell.angle_beta   90.00
_cell.angle_gamma   90.00
#
_symmetry.space_group_name_H-M   'P 1'
#
loop_
_entity.id
_entity.type
_entity.pdbx_description
1 polymer ?
#
loop_
_entity_poly.entity_id
_entity_poly.type
_entity_poly.pdbx_seq_one_letter_code
_entity_poly.pdbx_strand_id
1 'polypeptide(L)'
;MAELIVNGGFETGSFPPWLVDNASITSLYKHSGNFSALMQSGISVIYQIVDGDFSQSANFSAFLGRIGPLPNPLTTITISYFNSSFSFLGLGLIISIPPNT
;
A
#
# COMPACT_ATOMS: atom_id res chain seq x y z
N MET A 1 18.26 8.96 0.33
CA MET A 1 17.48 7.84 0.91
C MET A 1 17.14 6.91 -0.25
N ALA A 2 17.33 5.61 -0.10
CA ALA A 2 17.00 4.65 -1.16
C ALA A 2 15.49 4.34 -1.12
N GLU A 3 14.88 4.16 -2.30
CA GLU A 3 13.53 3.62 -2.41
C GLU A 3 13.56 2.13 -2.03
N LEU A 4 12.67 1.71 -1.12
CA LEU A 4 12.58 0.34 -0.62
C LEU A 4 11.40 -0.41 -1.25
N ILE A 5 10.34 0.31 -1.61
CA ILE A 5 9.15 -0.28 -2.22
C ILE A 5 9.42 -0.48 -3.71
N VAL A 6 9.45 -1.73 -4.14
CA VAL A 6 9.56 -2.05 -5.56
C VAL A 6 8.19 -1.91 -6.20
N ASN A 7 8.14 -1.26 -7.36
CA ASN A 7 6.91 -1.05 -8.13
C ASN A 7 5.79 -0.35 -7.31
N GLY A 8 6.14 0.62 -6.46
CA GLY A 8 5.16 1.33 -5.61
C GLY A 8 4.11 2.15 -6.38
N GLY A 9 4.41 2.52 -7.63
CA GLY A 9 3.47 3.17 -8.55
C GLY A 9 2.67 2.22 -9.44
N PHE A 10 2.90 0.89 -9.37
CA PHE A 10 2.23 -0.12 -10.21
C PHE A 10 2.51 -0.02 -11.72
N GLU A 11 3.55 0.71 -12.12
CA GLU A 11 3.86 1.06 -13.51
C GLU A 11 4.35 -0.11 -14.38
N THR A 12 4.60 -1.28 -13.78
CA THR A 12 4.86 -2.52 -14.55
C THR A 12 3.59 -3.12 -15.17
N GLY A 13 2.40 -2.60 -14.82
CA GLY A 13 1.13 -3.17 -15.24
C GLY A 13 0.76 -4.48 -14.52
N SER A 14 1.50 -4.83 -13.47
CA SER A 14 1.29 -6.05 -12.66
C SER A 14 1.56 -5.78 -11.18
N PHE A 15 1.11 -6.69 -10.31
CA PHE A 15 1.32 -6.56 -8.88
C PHE A 15 2.71 -6.95 -8.37
N PRO A 16 3.33 -8.07 -8.80
CA PRO A 16 4.59 -8.51 -8.21
C PRO A 16 5.64 -7.38 -8.10
N PRO A 17 6.27 -7.19 -6.93
CA PRO A 17 6.26 -8.07 -5.75
C PRO A 17 5.14 -7.83 -4.73
N TRP A 18 4.14 -7.01 -5.02
CA TRP A 18 2.97 -6.86 -4.15
C TRP A 18 2.17 -8.15 -4.09
N LEU A 19 1.83 -8.56 -2.86
CA LEU A 19 0.85 -9.58 -2.57
C LEU A 19 -0.51 -8.91 -2.44
N VAL A 20 -1.53 -9.56 -3.01
CA VAL A 20 -2.83 -8.96 -3.21
C VAL A 20 -3.93 -9.94 -2.84
N ASP A 21 -4.93 -9.40 -2.15
CA ASP A 21 -6.24 -9.99 -2.00
C ASP A 21 -7.30 -8.99 -2.47
N ASN A 22 -8.10 -9.40 -3.45
CA ASN A 22 -9.24 -8.63 -3.96
C ASN A 22 -8.87 -7.20 -4.46
N ALA A 23 -7.85 -7.08 -5.31
CA ALA A 23 -7.53 -5.84 -6.04
C ALA A 23 -7.15 -6.14 -7.49
N SER A 24 -7.22 -5.14 -8.37
CA SER A 24 -6.80 -5.26 -9.77
C SER A 24 -5.92 -4.09 -10.20
N ILE A 25 -5.11 -4.27 -11.25
CA ILE A 25 -4.39 -3.16 -11.89
C ILE A 25 -5.35 -2.44 -12.85
N THR A 26 -5.30 -1.11 -12.87
CA THR A 26 -6.10 -0.28 -13.79
C THR A 26 -5.26 0.86 -14.38
N SER A 27 -5.66 1.35 -15.56
CA SER A 27 -5.09 2.55 -16.19
C SER A 27 -6.00 3.78 -16.13
N LEU A 28 -7.16 3.66 -15.46
CA LEU A 28 -8.20 4.69 -15.42
C LEU A 28 -8.05 5.69 -14.27
N TYR A 29 -7.71 5.22 -13.07
CA TYR A 29 -7.76 6.00 -11.83
C TYR A 29 -6.36 6.15 -11.21
N LYS A 30 -5.45 6.76 -11.97
CA LYS A 30 -4.02 6.88 -11.61
C LYS A 30 -3.68 8.27 -11.09
N HIS A 31 -2.81 8.31 -10.09
CA HIS A 31 -2.26 9.56 -9.57
C HIS A 31 -1.16 10.12 -10.48
N SER A 32 -0.31 9.24 -11.01
CA SER A 32 0.78 9.54 -11.93
C SER A 32 1.00 8.36 -12.87
N GLY A 33 1.75 8.54 -13.95
CA GLY A 33 2.10 7.44 -14.85
C GLY A 33 0.91 6.82 -15.59
N ASN A 34 0.96 5.52 -15.80
CA ASN A 34 0.01 4.76 -16.62
C ASN A 34 -0.92 3.87 -15.80
N PHE A 35 -0.52 3.44 -14.60
CA PHE A 35 -1.23 2.41 -13.85
C PHE A 35 -1.45 2.80 -12.38
N SER A 36 -2.39 2.11 -11.74
CA SER A 36 -2.59 2.15 -10.29
C SER A 36 -3.25 0.85 -9.81
N ALA A 37 -3.20 0.60 -8.51
CA ALA A 37 -4.00 -0.45 -7.88
C ALA A 37 -5.43 0.03 -7.63
N LEU A 38 -6.40 -0.78 -8.06
CA LEU A 38 -7.82 -0.61 -7.78
C LEU A 38 -8.25 -1.63 -6.72
N MET A 39 -8.51 -1.14 -5.51
CA MET A 39 -9.10 -1.91 -4.43
C MET A 39 -10.56 -2.23 -4.76
N GLN A 40 -10.95 -3.50 -4.73
CA GLN A 40 -12.31 -3.93 -5.08
C GLN A 40 -13.26 -3.83 -3.87
N SER A 41 -14.55 -4.05 -4.09
CA SER A 41 -15.56 -4.05 -3.03
C SER A 41 -15.34 -5.19 -2.03
N GLY A 42 -15.68 -4.95 -0.76
CA GLY A 42 -15.46 -5.90 0.33
C GLY A 42 -14.10 -5.69 1.03
N ILE A 43 -13.56 -6.75 1.62
CA ILE A 43 -12.20 -6.73 2.17
C ILE A 43 -11.23 -6.79 1.01
N SER A 44 -10.32 -5.82 0.95
CA SER A 44 -9.32 -5.70 -0.11
C SER A 44 -8.01 -5.30 0.54
N VAL A 45 -6.92 -5.99 0.19
CA VAL A 45 -5.61 -5.82 0.82
C VAL A 45 -4.53 -5.91 -0.24
N ILE A 46 -3.57 -4.97 -0.19
CA ILE A 46 -2.29 -5.09 -0.88
C ILE A 46 -1.17 -4.87 0.13
N TYR A 47 -0.09 -5.64 0.03
CA TYR A 47 1.09 -5.44 0.87
C TYR A 47 2.36 -5.94 0.19
N GLN A 48 3.50 -5.44 0.65
CA GLN A 48 4.82 -5.88 0.23
C GLN A 48 5.67 -6.12 1.47
N ILE A 49 6.48 -7.18 1.45
CA ILE A 49 7.53 -7.39 2.44
C ILE A 49 8.79 -6.75 1.86
N VAL A 50 9.35 -5.80 2.60
CA VAL A 50 10.56 -5.07 2.20
C VAL A 50 11.67 -5.38 3.19
N ASP A 51 12.82 -5.82 2.67
CA ASP A 51 14.02 -6.03 3.46
C ASP A 51 14.86 -4.75 3.45
N GLY A 52 15.38 -4.35 4.61
CA GLY A 52 16.17 -3.14 4.72
C GLY A 52 16.76 -2.93 6.11
N ASP A 53 17.67 -1.96 6.20
CA ASP A 53 18.16 -1.45 7.49
C ASP A 53 17.24 -0.33 7.96
N PHE A 54 16.51 -0.59 9.04
CA PHE A 54 15.60 0.35 9.70
C PHE A 54 16.17 0.89 11.02
N SER A 55 17.49 0.85 11.20
CA SER A 55 18.17 1.49 12.35
C SER A 55 18.06 3.01 12.33
N GLN A 56 17.74 3.59 11.18
CA GLN A 56 17.42 5.01 10.99
C GLN A 56 15.96 5.19 10.55
N SER A 57 15.41 6.37 10.81
CA SER A 57 14.05 6.71 10.39
C SER A 57 13.88 6.66 8.87
N ALA A 58 12.76 6.09 8.41
CA ALA A 58 12.34 6.10 7.02
C ALA A 58 11.10 6.98 6.83
N ASN A 59 10.91 7.49 5.62
CA ASN A 59 9.71 8.22 5.23
C ASN A 59 8.78 7.29 4.44
N PHE A 60 7.49 7.33 4.75
CA PHE A 60 6.46 6.63 4.00
C PHE A 60 5.50 7.63 3.36
N SER A 61 5.12 7.38 2.12
CA SER A 61 4.13 8.17 1.40
C SER A 61 3.22 7.28 0.56
N ALA A 62 1.95 7.64 0.48
CA ALA A 62 0.95 6.98 -0.35
C ALA A 62 -0.05 8.02 -0.87
N PHE A 63 -0.53 7.83 -2.09
CA PHE A 63 -1.58 8.64 -2.70
C PHE A 63 -2.81 7.76 -2.89
N LEU A 64 -3.93 8.16 -2.29
CA LEU A 64 -5.17 7.40 -2.29
C LEU A 64 -6.29 8.24 -2.90
N GLY A 65 -7.19 7.58 -3.62
CA GLY A 65 -8.39 8.19 -4.18
C GLY A 65 -9.58 7.23 -4.07
N ARG A 66 -10.79 7.79 -4.13
CA ARG A 66 -12.04 7.03 -4.20
C ARG A 66 -12.70 7.20 -5.56
N ILE A 67 -13.49 6.20 -5.95
CA ILE A 67 -14.28 6.24 -7.20
C ILE A 67 -15.73 6.55 -6.86
N GLY A 68 -16.29 7.54 -7.56
CA GLY A 68 -17.69 7.90 -7.45
C GLY A 68 -18.04 8.69 -6.17
N PRO A 69 -19.34 8.96 -5.97
CA PRO A 69 -19.80 9.85 -4.92
C PRO A 69 -19.99 9.18 -3.55
N LEU A 70 -19.98 7.84 -3.49
CA LEU A 70 -20.14 7.10 -2.25
C LEU A 70 -18.97 7.33 -1.27
N PRO A 71 -19.21 7.28 0.05
CA PRO A 71 -18.15 7.42 1.04
C PRO A 71 -16.98 6.49 0.77
N ASN A 72 -15.76 6.94 1.09
CA ASN A 72 -14.62 6.03 1.14
C ASN A 72 -14.89 4.92 2.17
N PRO A 73 -14.41 3.69 1.95
CA PRO A 73 -14.41 2.67 2.99
C PRO A 73 -13.42 3.05 4.10
N LEU A 74 -13.55 2.40 5.26
CA LEU A 74 -12.51 2.43 6.27
C LEU A 74 -11.21 1.91 5.64
N THR A 75 -10.19 2.76 5.59
CA THR A 75 -8.91 2.42 4.99
C THR A 75 -7.83 2.51 6.05
N THR A 76 -7.04 1.45 6.19
CA THR A 76 -5.94 1.41 7.15
C THR A 76 -4.62 1.21 6.42
N ILE A 77 -3.57 1.88 6.88
CA ILE A 77 -2.19 1.63 6.46
C ILE A 77 -1.39 1.28 7.70
N THR A 78 -0.77 0.11 7.66
CA THR A 78 0.02 -0.41 8.78
C THR A 78 1.41 -0.78 8.29
N ILE A 79 2.44 -0.32 9.00
CA ILE A 79 3.82 -0.78 8.83
C ILE A 79 4.18 -1.59 10.06
N SER A 80 4.46 -2.87 9.85
CA SER A 80 4.86 -3.83 10.87
C SER A 80 6.31 -4.24 10.64
N TYR A 81 7.12 -4.21 11.69
CA TYR A 81 8.51 -4.67 11.65
C TYR A 81 8.62 -6.12 12.11
N PHE A 82 9.44 -6.88 11.40
CA PHE A 82 9.77 -8.25 11.73
C PHE A 82 11.29 -8.41 11.72
N ASN A 83 11.82 -9.37 12.48
CA ASN A 83 13.22 -9.77 12.34
C ASN A 83 13.42 -10.73 11.17
N SER A 84 14.66 -11.14 10.91
CA SER A 84 15.03 -12.07 9.84
C SER A 84 14.38 -13.46 9.93
N SER A 85 13.83 -13.82 11.10
CA SER A 85 13.06 -15.05 11.31
C SER A 85 11.55 -14.83 11.18
N PHE A 86 11.10 -13.69 10.65
CA PHE A 86 9.70 -13.27 10.56
C PHE A 86 8.97 -13.21 11.91
N SER A 87 9.70 -13.04 13.02
CA SER A 87 9.08 -12.74 14.31
C SER A 87 8.73 -11.27 14.37
N PHE A 88 7.48 -10.97 14.77
CA PHE A 88 7.00 -9.61 14.94
C PHE A 88 7.81 -8.86 15.99
N LEU A 89 8.21 -7.61 15.67
CA LEU A 89 8.98 -6.72 16.54
C LEU A 89 8.14 -5.53 17.03
N GLY A 90 7.16 -5.08 16.24
CA GLY A 90 6.34 -3.93 16.60
C GLY A 90 5.70 -3.23 15.38
N LEU A 91 4.85 -2.25 15.65
CA LEU A 91 4.26 -1.38 14.64
C LEU A 91 5.08 -0.10 14.52
N GLY A 92 5.44 0.26 13.29
CA GLY A 92 6.10 1.53 12.97
C GLY A 92 5.12 2.65 12.65
N LEU A 93 4.03 2.32 11.96
CA LEU A 93 3.02 3.28 11.54
C LEU A 93 1.65 2.62 11.54
N ILE A 94 0.65 3.35 12.01
CA ILE A 94 -0.76 2.98 11.87
C ILE A 94 -1.51 4.26 11.49
N ILE A 95 -2.08 4.28 10.28
CA ILE A 95 -2.97 5.33 9.82
C ILE A 95 -4.34 4.70 9.64
N SER A 96 -5.38 5.37 10.16
CA SER A 96 -6.77 5.00 9.95
C SER A 96 -7.49 6.18 9.30
N ILE A 97 -8.04 5.94 8.11
CA ILE A 97 -8.83 6.89 7.34
C ILE A 97 -10.29 6.44 7.47
N PRO A 98 -11.09 7.09 8.31
CA PRO A 98 -12.46 6.67 8.55
C PRO A 98 -13.34 6.93 7.32
N PRO A 99 -14.49 6.25 7.21
CA PRO A 99 -15.46 6.54 6.16
C PRO A 99 -15.94 8.00 6.21
N ASN A 100 -16.21 8.57 5.04
CA ASN A 100 -16.69 9.95 4.83
C ASN A 100 -15.65 11.06 5.09
N THR A 101 -14.38 10.82 4.79
CA THR A 101 -13.32 11.84 4.78
C THR A 101 -12.95 12.25 3.36
#